data_AF-A0A6L5XXR2-F1
#
_entry.id   AF-A0A6L5XXR2-F1
#
_cell.length_a   1.000
_cell.length_b   1.000
_cell.length_c   1.000
_cell.angle_alpha   90.00
_cell.angle_beta   90.00
_cell.angle_gamma   90.00
#
_symmetry.space_group_name_H-M   'P 1'
#
loop_
_entity.id
_entity.type
_entity.pdbx_description
1 polymer ?
#
loop_
_entity_poly.entity_id
_entity_poly.type
_entity_poly.pdbx_seq_one_letter_code
_entity_poly.pdbx_strand_id
1 'polypeptide(L)'
;MNKKILYKIIGVLLFVSLLVFLLIFNIHKHESTKVIEIPDTLLCYNDPDTNLAYIDRYYIVVNAPSKPKDVKNLLINYYKKHKKEIESLKEVDTNSKIASYTISFYKEGWNFTRFWKPDLTYVDSVSKYVLDQLRDFSAQRIGFLIFRTDINEDISIVTISNDESTGHYTIPHSTLE
;
A
#
# COMPACT_ATOMS: atom_id res chain seq x y z
N MET A 1 24.39 43.99 -31.32
CA MET A 1 23.80 43.83 -29.97
C MET A 1 24.86 44.17 -28.92
N ASN A 2 24.54 45.00 -27.93
CA ASN A 2 25.51 45.48 -26.94
C ASN A 2 25.94 44.33 -25.99
N LYS A 3 27.24 44.08 -25.85
CA LYS A 3 27.78 43.01 -24.99
C LYS A 3 27.25 43.10 -23.55
N LYS A 4 27.06 44.32 -23.02
CA LYS A 4 26.44 44.53 -21.68
C LYS A 4 24.99 44.04 -21.59
N ILE A 5 24.23 44.13 -22.68
CA ILE A 5 22.84 43.65 -22.74
C ILE A 5 22.82 42.12 -22.83
N LEU A 6 23.74 41.52 -23.60
CA LEU A 6 23.87 40.07 -23.73
C LEU A 6 24.21 39.40 -22.37
N TYR A 7 25.15 39.95 -21.60
CA TYR A 7 25.50 39.40 -20.28
C TYR A 7 24.33 39.48 -19.28
N LYS A 8 23.50 40.53 -19.35
CA LYS A 8 22.29 40.62 -18.51
C LYS A 8 21.27 39.53 -18.84
N ILE A 9 21.05 39.25 -20.14
CA ILE A 9 20.12 38.21 -20.58
C ILE A 9 20.59 36.82 -20.11
N ILE A 10 21.88 36.52 -20.27
CA ILE A 10 22.47 35.25 -19.81
C ILE A 10 22.35 35.11 -18.29
N GLY A 11 22.63 36.17 -17.54
CA GLY A 11 22.51 36.17 -16.08
C GLY A 11 21.09 35.88 -15.59
N VAL A 12 20.07 36.48 -16.24
CA VAL A 12 18.66 36.22 -15.92
C VAL A 12 18.28 34.77 -16.25
N LEU A 13 18.69 34.25 -17.40
CA LEU A 13 18.43 32.86 -17.80
C LEU A 13 19.02 31.85 -16.81
N LEU A 14 20.28 32.05 -16.39
CA LEU A 14 20.94 31.19 -15.40
C LEU A 14 20.24 31.28 -14.03
N PHE A 15 19.82 32.47 -13.62
CA PHE A 15 19.11 32.66 -12.37
C PHE A 15 17.74 31.97 -12.36
N VAL A 16 16.97 32.10 -13.45
CA VAL A 16 15.67 31.40 -13.61
C VAL A 16 15.87 29.89 -13.64
N SER A 17 16.88 29.39 -14.37
CA SER A 17 17.21 27.96 -14.40
C SER A 17 17.59 27.42 -13.02
N LEU A 18 18.37 28.18 -12.24
CA LEU A 18 18.74 27.81 -10.88
C LEU A 18 17.51 27.79 -9.96
N LEU A 19 16.61 28.74 -10.11
CA LEU A 19 15.39 28.84 -9.31
C LEU A 19 14.44 27.66 -9.60
N VAL A 20 14.30 27.26 -10.86
CA VAL A 20 13.57 26.05 -11.26
C VAL A 20 14.24 24.79 -10.71
N PHE A 21 15.56 24.68 -10.81
CA PHE A 21 16.30 23.54 -10.26
C PHE A 21 16.12 23.42 -8.74
N LEU A 22 16.22 24.54 -8.00
CA LEU A 22 16.01 24.58 -6.55
C LEU A 22 14.57 24.24 -6.17
N LEU A 23 13.57 24.67 -6.93
CA LEU A 23 12.18 24.29 -6.71
C LEU A 23 11.97 22.78 -6.88
N ILE A 24 12.50 22.19 -7.95
CA ILE A 24 12.45 20.74 -8.17
C ILE A 24 13.16 19.99 -7.03
N PHE A 25 14.31 20.47 -6.57
CA PHE A 25 15.05 19.86 -5.46
C PHE A 25 14.34 19.98 -4.11
N ASN A 26 13.64 21.09 -3.85
CA ASN A 26 12.90 21.28 -2.60
C ASN A 26 11.60 20.46 -2.55
N ILE A 27 10.99 20.18 -3.72
CA ILE A 27 9.89 19.21 -3.84
C ILE A 27 10.39 17.78 -3.53
N HIS A 28 11.67 17.49 -3.79
CA HIS A 28 12.32 16.24 -3.39
C HIS A 28 12.72 16.18 -1.91
N LYS A 29 12.28 17.11 -1.05
CA LYS A 29 12.16 16.77 0.38
C LYS A 29 11.19 15.60 0.47
N HIS A 30 11.75 14.39 0.47
CA HIS A 30 11.05 13.13 0.57
C HIS A 30 10.07 13.24 1.72
N GLU A 31 8.79 13.41 1.38
CA GLU A 31 7.72 13.19 2.34
C GLU A 31 7.97 11.81 2.97
N SER A 32 7.77 11.72 4.28
CA SER A 32 7.95 10.44 4.97
C SER A 32 7.02 9.37 4.37
N THR A 33 7.47 8.12 4.38
CA THR A 33 6.61 7.00 3.99
C THR A 33 5.40 6.97 4.92
N LYS A 34 4.20 6.98 4.33
CA LYS A 34 2.92 6.92 5.07
C LYS A 34 2.08 5.78 4.52
N VAL A 35 1.46 5.04 5.43
CA VAL A 35 0.49 3.98 5.09
C VAL A 35 -0.89 4.52 5.42
N ILE A 36 -1.79 4.49 4.43
CA ILE A 36 -3.13 5.06 4.49
C ILE A 36 -4.11 3.95 4.14
N GLU A 37 -5.10 3.72 5.00
CA GLU A 37 -6.17 2.76 4.72
C GLU A 37 -7.03 3.27 3.57
N ILE A 38 -7.39 2.38 2.64
CA ILE A 38 -8.37 2.69 1.61
C ILE A 38 -9.77 2.48 2.22
N PRO A 39 -10.58 3.54 2.36
CA PRO A 39 -11.91 3.43 2.96
C PRO A 39 -12.81 2.53 2.12
N ASP A 40 -13.80 1.91 2.79
CA ASP A 40 -14.84 1.09 2.15
C ASP A 40 -14.30 -0.13 1.39
N THR A 41 -13.13 -0.64 1.81
CA THR A 41 -12.49 -1.83 1.22
C THR A 41 -12.32 -3.00 2.19
N LEU A 42 -12.96 -2.97 3.37
CA LEU A 42 -13.03 -4.15 4.23
C LEU A 42 -13.92 -5.18 3.54
N LEU A 43 -13.33 -6.29 3.10
CA LEU A 43 -14.06 -7.37 2.46
C LEU A 43 -14.10 -8.57 3.40
N CYS A 44 -15.27 -9.17 3.51
CA CYS A 44 -15.46 -10.45 4.17
C CYS A 44 -16.09 -11.41 3.16
N TYR A 45 -15.37 -12.48 2.84
CA TYR A 45 -15.85 -13.57 2.00
C TYR A 45 -16.05 -14.81 2.86
N ASN A 46 -17.28 -15.33 2.90
CA ASN A 46 -17.59 -16.60 3.56
C ASN A 46 -17.64 -17.69 2.49
N ASP A 47 -16.74 -18.65 2.61
CA ASP A 47 -16.75 -19.85 1.79
C ASP A 47 -17.83 -20.81 2.30
N PRO A 48 -18.91 -21.05 1.54
CA PRO A 48 -20.02 -21.90 1.97
C PRO A 48 -19.64 -23.38 2.08
N ASP A 49 -18.61 -23.83 1.35
CA ASP A 49 -18.20 -25.24 1.32
C ASP A 49 -17.35 -25.60 2.54
N THR A 50 -16.53 -24.65 3.02
CA THR A 50 -15.62 -24.85 4.14
C THR A 50 -16.10 -24.22 5.45
N ASN A 51 -17.14 -23.38 5.41
CA ASN A 51 -17.60 -22.55 6.53
C ASN A 51 -16.46 -21.67 7.11
N LEU A 52 -15.60 -21.19 6.22
CA LEU A 52 -14.45 -20.34 6.55
C LEU A 52 -14.66 -18.91 6.04
N ALA A 53 -14.29 -17.94 6.85
CA ALA A 53 -14.30 -16.52 6.49
C ALA A 53 -12.88 -16.03 6.13
N TYR A 54 -12.80 -15.26 5.05
CA TYR A 54 -11.58 -14.60 4.58
C TYR A 54 -11.81 -13.10 4.63
N ILE A 55 -10.93 -12.39 5.33
CA ILE A 55 -11.04 -10.94 5.52
C ILE A 55 -9.89 -10.27 4.77
N ASP A 56 -10.21 -9.27 3.94
CA ASP A 56 -9.20 -8.48 3.23
C ASP A 56 -9.32 -6.99 3.57
N ARG A 57 -8.17 -6.31 3.73
CA ARG A 57 -8.07 -4.84 3.73
C ARG A 57 -6.96 -4.35 2.81
N TYR A 58 -7.12 -3.13 2.34
CA TYR A 58 -6.25 -2.55 1.33
C TYR A 58 -5.74 -1.17 1.75
N TYR A 59 -4.46 -0.91 1.49
CA TYR A 59 -3.75 0.27 1.93
C TYR A 59 -2.94 0.89 0.79
N ILE A 60 -2.86 2.22 0.78
CA ILE A 60 -1.96 2.99 -0.07
C ILE A 60 -0.73 3.41 0.73
N VAL A 61 0.43 3.22 0.14
CA VAL A 61 1.74 3.61 0.66
C VAL A 61 2.25 4.79 -0.14
N VAL A 62 2.19 5.96 0.49
CA VAL A 62 2.76 7.21 -0.02
C VAL A 62 4.26 7.18 0.19
N ASN A 63 5.03 7.54 -0.85
CA ASN A 63 6.49 7.40 -0.88
C ASN A 63 6.95 5.99 -0.52
N ALA A 64 6.36 5.00 -1.18
CA ALA A 64 6.73 3.61 -0.99
C ALA A 64 8.22 3.38 -1.32
N PRO A 65 8.93 2.57 -0.52
CA PRO A 65 10.29 2.19 -0.83
C PRO A 65 10.35 1.41 -2.14
N SER A 66 11.38 1.65 -2.95
CA SER A 66 11.59 0.98 -4.23
C SER A 66 12.33 -0.34 -4.12
N LYS A 67 13.09 -0.55 -3.03
CA LYS A 67 13.88 -1.76 -2.82
C LYS A 67 13.06 -2.83 -2.08
N PRO A 68 13.04 -4.10 -2.54
CA PRO A 68 12.29 -5.16 -1.86
C PRO A 68 12.62 -5.35 -0.37
N LYS A 69 13.89 -5.18 0.00
CA LYS A 69 14.33 -5.23 1.41
C LYS A 69 13.67 -4.15 2.27
N ASP A 70 13.50 -2.95 1.73
CA ASP A 70 12.92 -1.83 2.44
C ASP A 70 11.39 -1.96 2.49
N VAL A 71 10.76 -2.51 1.45
CA VAL A 71 9.35 -2.93 1.47
C VAL A 71 9.11 -3.97 2.56
N LYS A 72 9.95 -5.02 2.64
CA LYS A 72 9.86 -6.02 3.72
C LYS A 72 9.89 -5.35 5.10
N ASN A 73 10.85 -4.45 5.33
CA ASN A 73 10.97 -3.75 6.61
C ASN A 73 9.73 -2.89 6.91
N LEU A 74 9.17 -2.21 5.90
CA LEU A 74 7.93 -1.46 6.03
C LEU A 74 6.78 -2.37 6.51
N LEU A 75 6.58 -3.53 5.87
CA LEU A 75 5.50 -4.45 6.21
C LEU A 75 5.65 -5.05 7.61
N ILE A 76 6.88 -5.41 8.00
CA ILE A 76 7.18 -5.88 9.37
C ILE A 76 6.87 -4.81 10.40
N ASN A 77 7.32 -3.58 10.16
CA ASN A 77 7.13 -2.48 11.10
C ASN A 77 5.65 -2.09 11.20
N TYR A 78 4.92 -2.13 10.08
CA TYR A 78 3.47 -1.92 10.07
C TYR A 78 2.78 -2.94 10.95
N TYR A 79 3.05 -4.24 10.76
CA TYR A 79 2.48 -5.27 11.61
C TYR A 79 2.80 -5.03 13.09
N LYS A 80 4.08 -4.83 13.45
CA LYS A 80 4.48 -4.61 14.85
C LYS A 80 3.74 -3.44 15.50
N LYS A 81 3.54 -2.35 14.75
CA LYS A 81 2.85 -1.16 15.22
C LYS A 81 1.34 -1.39 15.38
N HIS A 82 0.73 -2.13 14.47
CA HIS A 82 -0.73 -2.32 14.38
C HIS A 82 -1.20 -3.70 14.86
N LYS A 83 -0.33 -4.48 15.54
CA LYS A 83 -0.59 -5.85 15.99
C LYS A 83 -1.96 -5.99 16.67
N LYS A 84 -2.24 -5.16 17.68
CA LYS A 84 -3.50 -5.21 18.45
C LYS A 84 -4.74 -4.93 17.59
N GLU A 85 -4.65 -3.97 16.67
CA GLU A 85 -5.75 -3.65 15.76
C GLU A 85 -5.99 -4.82 14.80
N ILE A 86 -4.93 -5.41 14.27
CA ILE A 86 -5.01 -6.57 13.36
C ILE A 86 -5.58 -7.79 14.10
N GLU A 87 -5.17 -8.03 15.34
CA GLU A 87 -5.68 -9.13 16.16
C GLU A 87 -7.15 -8.96 16.53
N SER A 88 -7.62 -7.73 16.75
CA SER A 88 -9.05 -7.48 16.98
C SER A 88 -9.93 -7.81 15.77
N LEU A 89 -9.35 -8.00 14.58
CA LEU A 89 -10.12 -8.46 13.41
C LEU A 89 -10.55 -9.93 13.53
N LYS A 90 -9.97 -10.70 14.46
CA LYS A 90 -10.50 -12.01 14.86
C LYS A 90 -11.91 -11.91 15.47
N GLU A 91 -12.32 -10.72 15.91
CA GLU A 91 -13.61 -10.44 16.54
C GLU A 91 -14.64 -9.87 15.56
N VAL A 92 -14.31 -9.77 14.27
CA VAL A 92 -15.29 -9.37 13.24
C VAL A 92 -16.41 -10.40 13.23
N ASP A 93 -17.65 -9.90 13.39
CA ASP A 93 -18.86 -10.72 13.38
C ASP A 93 -19.01 -11.35 12.00
N THR A 94 -18.67 -12.64 11.92
CA THR A 94 -18.77 -13.46 10.73
C THR A 94 -19.60 -14.68 11.07
N ASN A 95 -20.43 -15.14 10.13
CA ASN A 95 -21.25 -16.34 10.32
C ASN A 95 -20.42 -17.64 10.27
N SER A 96 -19.09 -17.52 10.17
CA SER A 96 -18.16 -18.58 9.82
C SER A 96 -16.87 -18.43 10.63
N LYS A 97 -16.05 -19.49 10.72
CA LYS A 97 -14.76 -19.39 11.41
C LYS A 97 -13.78 -18.61 10.54
N ILE A 98 -13.14 -17.57 11.06
CA ILE A 98 -12.11 -16.85 10.31
C ILE A 98 -10.95 -17.80 10.01
N ALA A 99 -10.57 -17.92 8.74
CA ALA A 99 -9.44 -18.70 8.25
C ALA A 99 -8.20 -17.85 8.01
N SER A 100 -8.37 -16.68 7.41
CA SER A 100 -7.27 -15.76 7.23
C SER A 100 -7.69 -14.31 7.13
N TYR A 101 -6.76 -13.44 7.50
CA TYR A 101 -6.81 -12.02 7.23
C TYR A 101 -5.66 -11.61 6.30
N THR A 102 -5.96 -10.86 5.24
CA THR A 102 -4.96 -10.34 4.31
C THR A 102 -4.96 -8.83 4.31
N ILE A 103 -3.77 -8.24 4.45
CA ILE A 103 -3.54 -6.81 4.26
C ILE A 103 -2.73 -6.61 3.00
N SER A 104 -3.31 -5.94 2.01
CA SER A 104 -2.65 -5.62 0.74
C SER A 104 -2.13 -4.20 0.73
N PHE A 105 -0.90 -4.01 0.27
CA PHE A 105 -0.25 -2.69 0.19
C PHE A 105 0.05 -2.33 -1.26
N TYR A 106 -0.32 -1.12 -1.63
CA TYR A 106 -0.11 -0.56 -2.96
C TYR A 106 0.68 0.73 -2.86
N LYS A 107 1.62 0.97 -3.78
CA LYS A 107 2.30 2.26 -3.88
C LYS A 107 1.40 3.31 -4.51
N GLU A 108 1.51 4.55 -4.05
CA GLU A 108 0.87 5.69 -4.71
C GLU A 108 1.33 5.79 -6.18
N GLY A 109 0.37 6.00 -7.07
CA GLY A 109 0.59 6.19 -8.49
C GLY A 109 -0.26 7.34 -9.04
N TRP A 110 0.02 7.75 -10.27
CA TRP A 110 -0.70 8.86 -10.92
C TRP A 110 -2.22 8.63 -11.01
N ASN A 111 -2.65 7.38 -11.25
CA ASN A 111 -4.04 6.95 -11.32
C ASN A 111 -4.55 6.31 -10.02
N PHE A 112 -3.66 6.07 -9.04
CA PHE A 112 -3.97 5.43 -7.76
C PHE A 112 -3.40 6.29 -6.62
N THR A 113 -4.06 7.42 -6.40
CA THR A 113 -3.59 8.46 -5.46
C THR A 113 -3.98 8.13 -4.03
N ARG A 114 -3.32 8.77 -3.04
CA ARG A 114 -3.72 8.68 -1.61
C ARG A 114 -5.17 9.06 -1.29
N PHE A 115 -5.89 9.67 -2.23
CA PHE A 115 -7.29 10.06 -2.09
C PHE A 115 -8.24 9.13 -2.84
N TRP A 116 -7.71 8.09 -3.50
CA TRP A 116 -8.52 7.12 -4.23
C TRP A 116 -9.48 6.40 -3.27
N LYS A 117 -10.69 6.20 -3.75
CA LYS A 117 -11.75 5.45 -3.09
C LYS A 117 -12.50 4.65 -4.15
N PRO A 118 -13.05 3.47 -3.81
CA PRO A 118 -13.89 2.75 -4.75
C PRO A 118 -15.11 3.60 -5.11
N ASP A 119 -15.49 3.60 -6.39
CA ASP A 119 -16.83 4.05 -6.77
C ASP A 119 -17.83 3.00 -6.26
N LEU A 120 -18.93 3.43 -5.64
CA LEU A 120 -19.98 2.55 -5.10
C LEU A 120 -21.37 2.91 -5.67
N THR A 121 -21.43 3.77 -6.69
CA THR A 121 -22.68 4.42 -7.13
C THR A 121 -23.69 3.44 -7.76
N TYR A 122 -23.23 2.31 -8.32
CA TYR A 122 -24.06 1.44 -9.14
C TYR A 122 -23.93 -0.06 -8.81
N VAL A 123 -23.77 -0.41 -7.53
CA VAL A 123 -23.44 -1.80 -7.15
C VAL A 123 -24.38 -2.42 -6.13
N ASP A 124 -24.79 -3.64 -6.45
CA ASP A 124 -25.56 -4.51 -5.55
C ASP A 124 -24.65 -5.31 -4.60
N SER A 125 -23.38 -5.51 -4.97
CA SER A 125 -22.36 -6.20 -4.16
C SER A 125 -21.07 -5.38 -4.11
N VAL A 126 -20.85 -4.72 -2.97
CA VAL A 126 -19.68 -3.86 -2.70
C VAL A 126 -18.38 -4.65 -2.85
N SER A 127 -18.33 -5.89 -2.38
CA SER A 127 -17.09 -6.65 -2.30
C SER A 127 -16.50 -7.02 -3.65
N LYS A 128 -17.32 -7.57 -4.56
CA LYS A 128 -16.84 -7.97 -5.89
C LYS A 128 -16.40 -6.77 -6.73
N TYR A 129 -17.15 -5.66 -6.64
CA TYR A 129 -16.84 -4.48 -7.44
C TYR A 129 -15.58 -3.75 -6.98
N VAL A 130 -15.36 -3.67 -5.66
CA VAL A 130 -14.12 -3.12 -5.10
C VAL A 130 -12.91 -3.94 -5.56
N LEU A 131 -13.03 -5.28 -5.58
CA LEU A 131 -11.97 -6.17 -6.10
C LEU A 131 -11.65 -5.92 -7.57
N ASP A 132 -12.68 -5.78 -8.41
CA ASP A 132 -12.49 -5.52 -9.83
C ASP A 132 -11.77 -4.18 -10.06
N GLN A 133 -12.14 -3.13 -9.32
CA GLN A 133 -11.43 -1.84 -9.37
C GLN A 133 -9.98 -1.94 -8.90
N LEU A 134 -9.72 -2.69 -7.81
CA LEU A 134 -8.36 -2.87 -7.30
C LEU A 134 -7.49 -3.74 -8.22
N ARG A 135 -8.09 -4.61 -9.03
CA ARG A 135 -7.37 -5.40 -10.04
C ARG A 135 -6.72 -4.50 -11.09
N ASP A 136 -7.35 -3.39 -11.45
CA ASP A 136 -6.79 -2.41 -12.40
C ASP A 136 -5.52 -1.73 -11.86
N PHE A 137 -5.25 -1.88 -10.55
CA PHE A 137 -4.07 -1.37 -9.87
C PHE A 137 -3.12 -2.47 -9.38
N SER A 138 -3.18 -3.69 -9.94
CA SER A 138 -2.31 -4.80 -9.51
C SER A 138 -0.82 -4.46 -9.60
N ALA A 139 -0.42 -3.73 -10.64
CA ALA A 139 0.97 -3.31 -10.88
C ALA A 139 1.52 -2.34 -9.81
N GLN A 140 0.62 -1.70 -9.05
CA GLN A 140 0.96 -0.82 -7.93
C GLN A 140 1.14 -1.61 -6.64
N ARG A 141 0.75 -2.89 -6.60
CA ARG A 141 0.87 -3.72 -5.40
C ARG A 141 2.34 -3.99 -5.07
N ILE A 142 2.72 -3.74 -3.83
CA ILE A 142 4.10 -3.92 -3.34
C ILE A 142 4.24 -5.08 -2.36
N GLY A 143 3.13 -5.60 -1.83
CA GLY A 143 3.16 -6.77 -0.99
C GLY A 143 1.90 -6.99 -0.17
N PHE A 144 1.97 -8.03 0.66
CA PHE A 144 0.90 -8.48 1.52
C PHE A 144 1.42 -8.89 2.89
N LEU A 145 0.55 -8.76 3.88
CA LEU A 145 0.62 -9.49 5.14
C LEU A 145 -0.56 -10.48 5.16
N ILE A 146 -0.29 -11.75 5.42
CA ILE A 146 -1.30 -12.80 5.50
C ILE A 146 -1.19 -13.44 6.87
N PHE A 147 -2.31 -13.46 7.59
CA PHE A 147 -2.47 -14.04 8.90
C PHE A 147 -3.38 -15.24 8.76
N ARG A 148 -2.87 -16.44 9.00
CA ARG A 148 -3.69 -17.65 8.95
C ARG A 148 -4.10 -18.04 10.36
N THR A 149 -5.39 -18.12 10.62
CA THR A 149 -5.94 -18.53 11.92
C THR A 149 -6.40 -19.98 11.90
N ASP A 150 -6.42 -20.60 10.72
CA ASP A 150 -6.84 -21.98 10.49
C ASP A 150 -5.72 -23.02 10.73
N ILE A 151 -4.46 -22.67 10.47
CA ILE A 151 -3.33 -23.61 10.51
C ILE A 151 -2.24 -23.26 11.54
N ASN A 152 -1.65 -22.08 11.45
CA ASN A 152 -0.58 -21.58 12.30
C ASN A 152 -0.75 -20.06 12.38
N GLU A 153 -0.76 -19.48 13.58
CA GLU A 153 -0.96 -18.03 13.76
C GLU A 153 0.23 -17.16 13.26
N ASP A 154 1.13 -17.77 12.48
CA ASP A 154 2.27 -17.14 11.87
C ASP A 154 1.85 -16.15 10.77
N ILE A 155 2.75 -15.22 10.50
CA ILE A 155 2.51 -14.13 9.57
C ILE A 155 3.35 -14.38 8.33
N SER A 156 2.67 -14.59 7.21
CA SER A 156 3.31 -14.62 5.91
C SER A 156 3.41 -13.20 5.35
N ILE A 157 4.62 -12.81 4.99
CA ILE A 157 4.94 -11.56 4.33
C ILE A 157 5.36 -11.87 2.92
N VAL A 158 4.62 -11.34 1.96
CA VAL A 158 4.91 -11.47 0.54
C VAL A 158 5.28 -10.10 0.01
N THR A 159 6.44 -9.97 -0.63
CA THR A 159 6.84 -8.73 -1.32
C THR A 159 6.65 -8.90 -2.82
N ILE A 160 6.10 -7.89 -3.49
CA ILE A 160 5.85 -7.89 -4.94
C ILE A 160 6.70 -6.82 -5.60
N SER A 161 7.26 -7.16 -6.76
CA SER A 161 7.85 -6.20 -7.70
C SER A 161 7.47 -6.60 -9.11
N ASN A 162 6.99 -5.66 -9.92
CA ASN A 162 6.60 -5.90 -11.32
C ASN A 162 5.62 -7.09 -11.46
N ASP A 163 4.58 -7.13 -10.62
CA ASP A 163 3.58 -8.21 -10.57
C ASP A 163 4.11 -9.61 -10.20
N GLU A 164 5.40 -9.74 -9.88
CA GLU A 164 6.01 -11.00 -9.45
C GLU A 164 6.31 -10.99 -7.95
N SER A 165 6.09 -12.15 -7.31
CA SER A 165 6.54 -12.38 -5.95
C SER A 165 8.07 -12.42 -5.91
N THR A 166 8.65 -11.49 -5.16
CA THR A 166 10.11 -11.36 -5.01
C THR A 166 10.64 -11.90 -3.68
N GLY A 167 9.73 -12.19 -2.75
CA GLY A 167 10.09 -12.67 -1.43
C GLY A 167 8.89 -13.21 -0.68
N HIS A 168 9.08 -14.34 -0.02
CA HIS A 168 8.14 -14.92 0.94
C HIS A 168 8.86 -15.14 2.26
N TYR A 169 8.33 -14.54 3.32
CA TYR A 169 8.91 -14.62 4.66
C TYR A 169 7.82 -15.01 5.64
N THR A 170 8.11 -15.96 6.51
CA THR A 170 7.22 -16.29 7.62
C THR A 170 7.84 -15.72 8.90
N ILE A 171 7.05 -14.98 9.66
CA ILE A 171 7.43 -14.55 11.00
C ILE A 171 6.58 -15.35 11.98
N PRO A 172 7.21 -16.16 12.86
CA PRO A 172 6.45 -16.86 13.87
C PRO A 172 5.76 -15.86 14.78
N HIS A 173 4.49 -16.13 15.11
CA HIS A 173 3.72 -15.24 15.98
C HIS A 173 4.43 -15.00 17.33
N SER A 174 5.07 -16.05 17.86
CA SER A 174 5.83 -16.05 19.11
C SER A 174 7.10 -15.18 19.10
N THR A 175 7.64 -14.83 17.93
CA THR A 175 8.86 -14.01 17.82
C THR A 175 8.56 -12.51 17.87
N LEU A 176 7.29 -12.16 18.10
CA LEU A 176 6.75 -10.80 18.05
C LEU A 176 6.13 -10.40 19.40
N GLU A 177 6.43 -11.16 20.46
CA GLU A 177 6.17 -10.85 21.87
C GLU A 177 7.39 -10.25 22.56
#